data_AF-Q5W5M5-F1
#
_entry.id   AF-Q5W5M5-F1
#
_cell.length_a   1.000
_cell.length_b   1.000
_cell.length_c   1.000
_cell.angle_alpha   90.00
_cell.angle_beta   90.00
_cell.angle_gamma   90.00
#
_symmetry.space_group_name_H-M   'P 1'
#
loop_
_entity.id
_entity.type
_entity.pdbx_description
1 polymer ?
#
loop_
_entity_poly.entity_id
_entity_poly.type
_entity_poly.pdbx_seq_one_letter_code
_entity_poly.pdbx_strand_id
1 'polypeptide(L)'
;EEGVKFAENFNKNQAIMQQMKTGVDRFCRPNAQNHDSAVRDKTVKPKITLRSAREAGGSRPAILMCSAYEFYPKKIKVSWLRNGEEMTSDVTSTMEMADGD
;
A
#
# COMPACT_ATOMS: atom_id res chain seq x y z
N GLU A 1 -9.07 33.99 8.43
CA GLU A 1 -9.06 35.04 7.40
C GLU A 1 -7.91 34.95 6.40
N GLU A 2 -6.70 34.57 6.81
CA GLU A 2 -5.52 34.57 5.90
C GLU A 2 -5.69 33.70 4.64
N GLY A 3 -6.23 32.50 4.77
CA GLY A 3 -6.50 31.61 3.62
C GLY A 3 -7.41 32.26 2.55
N VAL A 4 -8.35 33.12 2.96
CA VAL A 4 -9.23 33.86 2.04
C VAL A 4 -8.44 34.92 1.28
N LYS A 5 -7.58 35.67 1.98
CA LYS A 5 -6.70 36.68 1.35
C LYS A 5 -5.75 36.05 0.33
N PHE A 6 -5.18 34.89 0.65
CA PHE A 6 -4.33 34.15 -0.30
C PHE A 6 -5.12 33.66 -1.51
N ALA A 7 -6.31 33.08 -1.29
CA ALA A 7 -7.16 32.61 -2.39
C ALA A 7 -7.59 33.75 -3.31
N GLU A 8 -8.01 34.90 -2.78
CA GLU A 8 -8.38 36.08 -3.57
C GLU A 8 -7.22 36.59 -4.43
N ASN A 9 -6.01 36.66 -3.87
CA ASN A 9 -4.83 37.08 -4.62
C ASN A 9 -4.45 36.07 -5.71
N PHE A 10 -4.53 34.77 -5.41
CA PHE A 10 -4.21 33.73 -6.38
C PHE A 10 -5.23 33.67 -7.53
N ASN A 11 -6.52 33.79 -7.21
CA ASN A 11 -7.62 33.76 -8.17
C ASN A 11 -7.60 34.96 -9.15
N LYS A 12 -6.98 36.08 -8.78
CA LYS A 12 -6.81 37.25 -9.66
C LYS A 12 -5.78 37.00 -10.79
N ASN A 13 -4.88 36.03 -10.64
CA ASN A 13 -3.89 35.72 -11.67
C ASN A 13 -4.46 34.74 -12.71
N GLN A 14 -5.00 35.30 -13.80
CA GLN A 14 -5.60 34.49 -14.86
C GLN A 14 -4.62 33.50 -15.53
N ALA A 15 -3.33 33.85 -15.65
CA ALA A 15 -2.34 32.97 -16.28
C ALA A 15 -2.13 31.69 -15.46
N ILE A 16 -1.99 31.83 -14.14
CA ILE A 16 -1.87 30.69 -13.23
C ILE A 16 -3.15 29.84 -13.24
N MET A 17 -4.32 30.48 -13.20
CA MET A 17 -5.60 29.76 -13.23
C MET A 17 -5.80 28.95 -14.52
N GLN A 18 -5.40 29.48 -15.69
CA GLN A 18 -5.48 28.74 -16.95
C GLN A 18 -4.48 27.58 -17.01
N GLN A 19 -3.27 27.75 -16.45
CA GLN A 19 -2.31 26.66 -16.35
C GLN A 19 -2.83 25.53 -15.43
N MET A 20 -3.43 25.87 -14.28
CA MET A 20 -3.99 24.87 -13.37
C MET A 20 -5.16 24.10 -14.00
N LYS A 21 -6.06 24.78 -14.72
CA LYS A 21 -7.19 24.14 -15.42
C LYS A 21 -6.73 23.07 -16.42
N THR A 22 -5.60 23.30 -17.08
CA THR A 22 -5.04 22.38 -18.09
C THR A 22 -4.04 21.38 -17.50
N GLY A 23 -3.77 21.44 -16.19
CA GLY A 23 -2.73 20.65 -15.53
C GLY A 23 -2.94 19.13 -15.64
N VAL A 24 -4.20 18.67 -15.58
CA VAL A 24 -4.52 17.24 -15.70
C VAL A 24 -4.05 16.69 -17.05
N ASP A 25 -4.37 17.38 -18.14
CA ASP A 25 -4.10 16.87 -19.49
C ASP A 25 -2.70 17.22 -19.98
N ARG A 26 -2.14 18.37 -19.56
CA ARG A 26 -0.79 18.78 -19.96
C ARG A 26 0.32 18.15 -19.12
N PHE A 27 0.06 17.88 -17.83
CA PHE A 27 1.08 17.42 -16.89
C PHE A 27 0.76 16.04 -16.32
N CYS A 28 -0.40 15.86 -15.67
CA CYS A 28 -0.64 14.63 -14.91
C CYS A 28 -0.78 13.39 -15.81
N ARG A 29 -1.65 13.42 -16.81
CA ARG A 29 -1.95 12.29 -17.70
C ARG A 29 -0.72 11.79 -18.48
N PRO A 30 0.03 12.63 -19.20
CA PRO A 30 1.19 12.14 -19.97
C PRO A 30 2.30 11.60 -19.05
N ASN A 31 2.57 12.26 -17.91
CA ASN A 31 3.57 11.75 -16.96
C ASN A 31 3.11 10.46 -16.28
N ALA A 32 1.83 10.34 -15.93
CA ALA A 32 1.28 9.10 -15.40
C ALA A 32 1.43 7.96 -16.42
N GLN A 33 1.11 8.20 -17.70
CA GLN A 33 1.27 7.22 -18.77
C GLN A 33 2.73 6.77 -18.95
N ASN A 34 3.70 7.68 -18.85
CA ASN A 34 5.13 7.35 -18.93
C ASN A 34 5.59 6.38 -17.82
N HIS A 35 4.95 6.42 -16.65
CA HIS A 35 5.29 5.58 -15.50
C HIS A 35 4.27 4.46 -15.23
N ASP A 36 3.20 4.37 -16.02
CA ASP A 36 2.04 3.55 -15.68
C ASP A 36 2.40 2.07 -15.58
N SER A 37 3.17 1.53 -16.54
CA SER A 37 3.60 0.13 -16.52
C SER A 37 4.56 -0.19 -15.37
N ALA A 38 5.46 0.74 -15.04
CA ALA A 38 6.41 0.59 -13.93
C ALA A 38 5.72 0.53 -12.55
N VAL A 39 4.47 0.99 -12.46
CA VAL A 39 3.67 0.97 -11.23
C VAL A 39 2.56 -0.08 -11.29
N ARG A 40 1.72 -0.07 -12.33
CA ARG A 40 0.54 -0.94 -12.43
C ARG A 40 0.87 -2.38 -12.80
N ASP A 41 1.82 -2.57 -13.70
CA ASP A 41 2.16 -3.90 -14.21
C ASP A 41 3.26 -4.56 -13.36
N LYS A 42 3.98 -3.77 -12.55
CA LYS A 42 4.98 -4.28 -11.61
C LYS A 42 4.31 -5.29 -10.68
N THR A 43 4.87 -6.49 -10.65
CA THR A 43 4.46 -7.54 -9.73
C THR A 43 5.70 -8.19 -9.16
N VAL A 44 5.78 -8.26 -7.84
CA VAL A 44 6.88 -8.91 -7.13
C VAL A 44 6.30 -10.00 -6.25
N LYS A 45 6.81 -11.22 -6.40
CA LYS A 45 6.36 -12.38 -5.63
C LYS A 45 6.80 -12.23 -4.17
N PRO A 46 5.93 -12.54 -3.18
CA PRO A 46 6.31 -12.48 -1.79
C PRO A 46 7.40 -13.49 -1.46
N LYS A 47 8.33 -13.09 -0.60
CA LYS A 47 9.20 -13.99 0.13
C LYS A 47 8.50 -14.41 1.42
N ILE A 48 8.28 -15.72 1.58
CA ILE A 48 7.55 -16.28 2.71
C ILE A 48 8.52 -16.93 3.68
N THR A 49 8.38 -16.60 4.97
CA THR A 49 9.08 -17.27 6.05
C THR A 49 8.06 -17.85 7.03
N LEU A 50 8.17 -19.15 7.30
CA LEU A 50 7.34 -19.85 8.27
C LEU A 50 8.21 -20.25 9.47
N ARG A 51 7.81 -19.87 10.67
CA ARG A 51 8.53 -20.26 11.90
C ARG A 51 7.59 -20.59 13.04
N SER A 52 8.02 -21.51 13.89
CA SER A 52 7.42 -21.69 15.21
C SER A 52 7.84 -20.53 16.11
N ALA A 53 6.87 -19.86 16.72
CA ALA A 53 7.10 -18.85 17.73
C ALA A 53 6.43 -19.25 19.05
N ARG A 54 6.99 -18.78 20.15
CA ARG A 54 6.34 -18.81 21.47
C ARG A 54 6.16 -17.37 21.91
N GLU A 55 4.99 -17.02 22.43
CA GLU A 55 4.85 -15.74 23.12
C GLU A 55 5.77 -15.70 24.35
N ALA A 56 6.29 -14.51 24.66
CA ALA A 56 7.07 -14.28 25.87
C ALA A 56 6.19 -14.59 27.09
N GLY A 57 6.51 -15.66 27.82
CA GLY A 57 5.74 -16.08 29.01
C GLY A 57 5.49 -17.58 29.18
N GLY A 58 5.95 -18.44 28.25
CA GLY A 58 6.12 -19.90 28.46
C GLY A 58 4.86 -20.75 28.64
N SER A 59 3.70 -20.14 28.92
CA SER A 59 2.44 -20.81 29.26
C SER A 59 1.51 -21.02 28.06
N ARG A 60 1.70 -20.28 26.96
CA ARG A 60 0.84 -20.39 25.77
C ARG A 60 1.32 -21.47 24.78
N PRO A 61 0.39 -22.13 24.06
CA PRO A 61 0.72 -23.08 22.99
C PRO A 61 1.67 -22.47 21.96
N ALA A 62 2.47 -23.32 21.29
CA ALA A 62 3.30 -22.89 20.18
C ALA A 62 2.42 -22.31 19.06
N ILE A 63 2.76 -21.12 18.56
CA ILE A 63 2.10 -20.48 17.42
C ILE A 63 2.96 -20.65 16.17
N LEU A 64 2.30 -20.78 15.02
CA LEU A 64 2.99 -20.67 13.73
C LEU A 64 2.89 -19.22 13.27
N MET A 65 4.02 -18.65 12.89
CA MET A 65 4.07 -17.31 12.33
C MET A 65 4.53 -17.38 10.89
N CYS A 66 3.66 -16.93 9.99
CA CYS A 66 3.93 -16.72 8.58
C CYS A 66 4.22 -15.24 8.37
N SER A 67 5.37 -14.93 7.80
CA SER A 67 5.76 -13.56 7.45
C SER A 67 5.96 -13.48 5.94
N ALA A 68 5.29 -12.52 5.30
CA ALA A 68 5.37 -12.26 3.87
C ALA A 68 6.02 -10.90 3.63
N TYR A 69 7.12 -10.88 2.88
CA TYR A 69 7.94 -9.70 2.62
C TYR A 69 8.18 -9.49 1.12
N GLU A 70 8.62 -8.28 0.77
CA GLU A 70 9.10 -7.93 -0.58
C GLU A 70 8.09 -8.25 -1.70
N PHE A 71 6.81 -7.97 -1.46
CA PHE A 71 5.76 -8.19 -2.46
C PHE A 71 5.17 -6.87 -2.93
N TYR A 72 4.73 -6.87 -4.17
CA TYR A 72 4.04 -5.74 -4.76
C TYR A 72 3.02 -6.27 -5.78
N PRO A 73 1.79 -5.72 -5.86
CA PRO A 73 1.27 -4.58 -5.09
C PRO A 73 0.86 -4.93 -3.65
N LYS A 74 0.42 -3.93 -2.86
CA LYS A 74 0.06 -4.07 -1.43
C LYS A 74 -0.96 -5.18 -1.12
N LYS A 75 -1.85 -5.50 -2.04
CA LYS A 75 -2.93 -6.48 -1.77
C LYS A 75 -2.38 -7.90 -1.79
N ILE A 76 -2.52 -8.60 -0.66
CA ILE A 76 -2.16 -10.01 -0.51
C ILE A 76 -3.28 -10.76 0.22
N LYS A 77 -3.42 -12.07 -0.03
CA LYS A 77 -4.26 -12.98 0.75
C LYS A 77 -3.38 -14.09 1.30
N VAL A 78 -3.44 -14.31 2.61
CA VAL A 78 -2.76 -15.41 3.29
C VAL A 78 -3.83 -16.26 3.99
N SER A 79 -3.77 -17.58 3.77
CA SER A 79 -4.66 -18.54 4.43
C SER A 79 -3.84 -19.66 5.07
N TRP A 80 -4.37 -20.23 6.14
CA TRP A 80 -3.81 -21.40 6.78
C TRP A 80 -4.64 -22.62 6.43
N LEU A 81 -3.97 -23.73 6.16
CA LEU A 81 -4.62 -25.01 5.90
C LEU A 81 -4.14 -26.03 6.92
N ARG A 82 -5.07 -26.84 7.43
CA ARG A 82 -4.77 -28.03 8.24
C ARG A 82 -5.33 -29.23 7.52
N ASN A 83 -4.46 -30.15 7.13
CA ASN A 83 -4.83 -31.34 6.34
C ASN A 83 -5.58 -31.00 5.04
N GLY A 84 -5.29 -29.85 4.42
CA GLY A 84 -5.94 -29.39 3.20
C GLY A 84 -7.23 -28.57 3.40
N GLU A 85 -7.73 -28.45 4.63
CA GLU A 85 -8.92 -27.65 4.93
C GLU A 85 -8.53 -26.26 5.47
N GLU A 86 -9.20 -25.21 4.98
CA GLU A 86 -8.93 -23.83 5.38
C GLU A 86 -9.30 -23.60 6.85
N MET A 87 -8.34 -23.09 7.61
CA MET A 87 -8.53 -22.71 9.01
C MET A 87 -8.89 -21.23 9.11
N THR A 88 -10.00 -20.94 9.78
CA THR A 88 -10.44 -19.58 10.09
C THR A 88 -10.45 -19.28 11.59
N SER A 89 -10.53 -20.31 12.44
CA SER A 89 -10.40 -20.19 13.89
C SER A 89 -8.93 -20.01 14.29
N ASP A 90 -8.68 -19.19 15.31
CA ASP A 90 -7.36 -18.98 15.91
C ASP A 90 -6.27 -18.45 14.96
N VAL A 91 -6.69 -17.80 13.86
CA VAL A 91 -5.80 -17.10 12.93
C VAL A 91 -5.89 -15.59 13.17
N THR A 92 -4.75 -14.95 13.34
CA THR A 92 -4.64 -13.49 13.40
C THR A 92 -3.71 -13.00 12.29
N SER A 93 -3.91 -11.76 11.85
CA SER A 93 -3.09 -11.12 10.83
C SER A 93 -2.81 -9.68 11.23
N THR A 94 -1.60 -9.22 10.91
CA THR A 94 -1.23 -7.82 11.06
C THR A 94 -1.58 -7.04 9.79
N MET A 95 -1.74 -5.73 9.90
CA MET A 95 -1.87 -4.87 8.73
C MET A 95 -0.60 -4.92 7.87
N GLU A 96 -0.75 -4.77 6.56
CA GLU A 96 0.40 -4.68 5.65
C GLU A 96 1.08 -3.31 5.82
N MET A 97 2.40 -3.35 5.96
CA MET A 97 3.25 -2.16 6.11
C MET A 97 4.08 -1.98 4.85
N ALA A 98 4.14 -0.76 4.33
CA ALA A 98 5.02 -0.41 3.23
C ALA A 98 6.46 -0.27 3.73
N ASP A 99 7.41 -0.86 3.01
CA ASP A 99 8.85 -0.76 3.24
C ASP A 99 9.45 0.51 2.63
N GLY A 100 8.89 0.97 1.50
CA GLY A 100 9.27 2.23 0.84
C GLY A 100 10.19 2.08 -0.36
N ASP A 101 10.39 0.84 -0.82
CA ASP A 101 11.32 0.44 -1.89
C ASP A 101 10.72 0.52 -3.31
#